data_AF-A0A397W663-F1
#
_entry.id   AF-A0A397W663-F1
#
_cell.length_a   1.000
_cell.length_b   1.000
_cell.length_c   1.000
_cell.angle_alpha   90.00
_cell.angle_beta   90.00
_cell.angle_gamma   90.00
#
_symmetry.space_group_name_H-M   'P 1'
#
loop_
_entity.id
_entity.type
_entity.pdbx_description
1 polymer ?
#
loop_
_entity_poly.entity_id
_entity_poly.type
_entity_poly.pdbx_seq_one_letter_code
_entity_poly.pdbx_strand_id
1 'polypeptide(L)'
;MWEILYGMIVSYDNKFNERQLQLKICYDDLRSPVNKEAPLCYVNLMKECLDKEPENRPSAEKLCETFMKWQNDKNALFELNNSISKLANVEK
;
A
#
# COMPACT_ATOMS: atom_id res chain seq x y z
N MET A 1 0.85 -2.21 -5.04
CA MET A 1 0.26 -1.01 -4.40
C MET A 1 1.32 -0.19 -3.68
N TRP A 2 2.05 -0.78 -2.73
CA TRP A 2 3.15 -0.08 -2.04
C TRP A 2 4.22 0.46 -2.98
N GLU A 3 4.71 -0.36 -3.91
CA GLU A 3 5.75 0.04 -4.88
C GLU A 3 5.32 1.22 -5.76
N ILE A 4 4.03 1.26 -6.13
CA ILE A 4 3.45 2.35 -6.93
C ILE A 4 3.38 3.63 -6.09
N LEU A 5 2.97 3.51 -4.83
CA LEU A 5 2.82 4.64 -3.92
C LEU A 5 4.15 5.36 -3.64
N TYR A 6 5.23 4.60 -3.50
CA TYR A 6 6.56 5.12 -3.17
C TYR A 6 7.52 5.21 -4.35
N GLY A 7 7.18 4.64 -5.51
CA GLY A 7 8.11 4.54 -6.64
C GLY A 7 9.37 3.71 -6.33
N MET A 8 9.31 2.85 -5.31
CA MET A 8 10.42 2.03 -4.82
C MET A 8 10.12 0.54 -4.93
N ILE A 9 11.15 -0.27 -5.16
CA ILE A 9 11.02 -1.74 -5.13
C ILE A 9 10.94 -2.20 -3.67
N VAL A 10 10.05 -3.15 -3.37
CA VAL A 10 10.04 -3.79 -2.06
C VAL A 10 11.29 -4.67 -1.92
N SER A 11 12.23 -4.25 -1.08
CA SER A 11 13.37 -5.06 -0.68
C SER A 11 13.36 -5.25 0.83
N TYR A 12 13.15 -6.48 1.26
CA TYR A 12 13.50 -6.88 2.61
C TYR A 12 15.00 -7.17 2.56
N ASP A 13 15.77 -6.14 2.92
CA ASP A 13 17.23 -6.13 3.08
C ASP A 13 17.79 -7.52 3.44
N ASN A 14 18.99 -7.87 2.99
CA ASN A 14 19.66 -9.20 3.09
C ASN A 14 19.84 -9.73 4.53
N LYS A 15 19.22 -9.09 5.51
CA LYS A 15 19.09 -9.42 6.93
C LYS A 15 18.35 -10.73 7.20
N PHE A 16 17.46 -11.16 6.31
CA PHE A 16 16.67 -12.39 6.51
C PHE A 16 16.86 -13.36 5.35
N ASN A 17 17.03 -14.64 5.67
CA ASN A 17 16.81 -15.67 4.66
C ASN A 17 15.30 -15.87 4.40
N GLU A 18 14.97 -16.59 3.34
CA GLU A 18 13.58 -16.79 2.90
C GLU A 18 12.67 -17.35 3.99
N ARG A 19 13.15 -18.34 4.77
CA ARG A 19 12.37 -18.94 5.87
C ARG A 19 12.10 -17.92 6.97
N GLN A 20 13.11 -17.16 7.37
CA GLN A 20 12.95 -16.12 8.40
C GLN A 20 11.96 -15.04 7.94
N LEU A 21 12.05 -14.64 6.67
CA LEU A 21 11.13 -13.66 6.08
C LEU A 21 9.69 -14.17 6.10
N GLN A 22 9.45 -15.42 5.69
CA GLN A 22 8.12 -16.06 5.75
C GLN A 22 7.57 -16.06 7.17
N LEU A 23 8.37 -16.44 8.17
CA LEU A 23 7.93 -16.44 9.57
C LEU A 23 7.58 -15.03 10.05
N LYS A 24 8.40 -14.04 9.72
CA LYS A 24 8.16 -12.64 10.08
C LYS A 24 6.86 -12.10 9.46
N ILE A 25 6.59 -12.42 8.19
CA ILE A 25 5.38 -12.00 7.49
C ILE A 25 4.13 -12.67 8.10
N CYS A 26 4.18 -13.98 8.33
CA CYS A 26 3.01 -14.77 8.76
C CYS A 26 2.68 -14.62 10.26
N TYR A 27 3.69 -14.48 11.12
CA TYR A 27 3.52 -14.53 12.57
C TYR A 27 3.80 -13.20 13.27
N ASP A 28 4.73 -12.39 12.75
CA ASP A 28 5.12 -11.11 13.38
C ASP A 28 4.50 -9.89 12.67
N ASP A 29 3.57 -10.13 11.74
CA ASP A 29 2.89 -9.13 10.91
C ASP A 29 3.84 -8.14 10.22
N LEU A 30 5.01 -8.63 9.79
CA LEU A 30 5.94 -7.82 9.02
C LEU A 30 5.27 -7.39 7.70
N ARG A 31 5.15 -6.07 7.50
CA ARG A 31 4.62 -5.44 6.29
C ARG A 31 5.51 -4.27 5.88
N SER A 32 5.40 -3.86 4.63
CA SER A 32 6.11 -2.69 4.11
C SER A 32 5.70 -1.43 4.90
N PRO A 33 6.67 -0.61 5.35
CA PRO A 33 6.38 0.56 6.18
C PRO A 33 5.61 1.62 5.40
N VAL A 34 4.69 2.31 6.05
CA VAL A 34 3.89 3.36 5.42
C VAL A 34 4.12 4.68 6.14
N ASN A 35 4.46 5.71 5.38
CA ASN A 35 4.65 7.07 5.86
C ASN A 35 3.32 7.81 6.09
N LYS A 36 3.30 8.76 7.03
CA LYS A 36 2.10 9.51 7.45
C LYS A 36 1.56 10.46 6.37
N GLU A 37 2.42 10.90 5.45
CA GLU A 37 2.02 11.77 4.33
C GLU A 37 1.32 11.00 3.21
N ALA A 38 1.30 9.66 3.28
CA ALA A 38 0.59 8.86 2.29
C ALA A 38 -0.93 9.03 2.41
N PRO A 39 -1.65 9.11 1.27
CA PRO A 39 -3.08 9.30 1.30
C PRO A 39 -3.79 8.15 2.02
N LEU A 40 -4.51 8.49 3.09
CA LEU A 40 -5.09 7.53 4.03
C LEU A 40 -6.03 6.53 3.36
N CYS A 41 -6.82 6.96 2.37
CA CYS A 41 -7.72 6.08 1.62
C CYS A 41 -6.96 4.97 0.87
N TYR A 42 -5.82 5.30 0.27
CA TYR A 42 -4.97 4.32 -0.42
C TYR A 42 -4.26 3.39 0.58
N VAL A 43 -3.79 3.94 1.70
CA VAL A 43 -3.15 3.18 2.78
C VAL A 43 -4.10 2.17 3.38
N ASN A 44 -5.34 2.56 3.67
CA ASN A 44 -6.35 1.67 4.23
C ASN A 44 -6.68 0.54 3.25
N LEU A 45 -6.91 0.85 1.97
CA LEU A 45 -7.14 -0.17 0.94
C LEU A 45 -5.96 -1.14 0.81
N MET A 46 -4.72 -0.62 0.86
CA MET A 46 -3.52 -1.45 0.82
C MET A 46 -3.40 -2.36 2.05
N LYS A 47 -3.81 -1.90 3.23
CA LYS A 47 -3.84 -2.73 4.46
C LYS A 47 -4.88 -3.84 4.34
N GLU A 48 -6.07 -3.55 3.83
CA GLU A 48 -7.11 -4.57 3.56
C GLU A 48 -6.59 -5.65 2.60
N CYS A 49 -5.86 -5.27 1.54
CA CYS A 49 -5.24 -6.23 0.62
C CYS A 49 -4.18 -7.14 1.29
N LEU A 50 -3.56 -6.68 2.39
CA LEU A 50 -2.49 -7.36 3.11
C LEU A 50 -2.96 -7.96 4.45
N ASP A 51 -4.28 -8.05 4.64
CA ASP A 51 -4.88 -8.61 5.84
C ASP A 51 -4.44 -10.07 6.03
N LYS A 52 -4.23 -10.43 7.29
CA LYS A 52 -3.79 -11.77 7.67
C LYS A 52 -4.85 -12.79 7.30
N GLU A 53 -6.12 -12.48 7.57
CA GLU A 53 -7.25 -13.35 7.29
C GLU A 53 -7.67 -13.15 5.82
N PRO A 54 -7.60 -14.20 4.97
CA PRO A 54 -7.89 -14.07 3.54
C PRO A 54 -9.30 -13.53 3.24
N GLU A 55 -10.28 -13.82 4.09
CA GLU A 55 -11.68 -13.38 3.96
C GLU A 55 -11.86 -11.86 4.10
N ASN A 56 -10.94 -11.16 4.77
CA ASN A 56 -10.97 -9.71 4.92
C ASN A 56 -10.43 -9.00 3.67
N ARG A 57 -9.76 -9.72 2.77
CA ARG A 57 -9.15 -9.14 1.59
C ARG A 57 -10.22 -8.81 0.55
N PRO A 58 -10.19 -7.61 -0.05
CA PRO A 58 -11.12 -7.27 -1.11
C PRO A 58 -10.87 -8.16 -2.33
N SER A 59 -11.94 -8.50 -3.05
CA SER A 59 -11.82 -9.15 -4.35
C SER A 59 -11.18 -8.21 -5.37
N ALA A 60 -10.58 -8.77 -6.43
CA ALA A 60 -10.06 -7.98 -7.53
C ALA A 60 -11.15 -7.11 -8.18
N GLU A 61 -12.38 -7.61 -8.28
CA GLU A 61 -13.54 -6.84 -8.75
C GLU A 61 -13.80 -5.62 -7.86
N LYS A 62 -13.81 -5.81 -6.53
CA LYS A 62 -14.02 -4.71 -5.58
C LYS A 62 -12.92 -3.65 -5.68
N LEU A 63 -11.68 -4.07 -5.90
CA LEU A 63 -10.55 -3.16 -6.13
C LEU A 63 -10.74 -2.36 -7.42
N CYS A 64 -11.11 -3.02 -8.52
CA CYS A 64 -11.39 -2.34 -9.79
C CYS A 64 -12.51 -1.30 -9.65
N GLU A 65 -13.62 -1.66 -9.00
CA GLU A 65 -14.70 -0.71 -8.71
C GLU A 65 -14.23 0.50 -7.89
N THR A 66 -13.37 0.26 -6.90
CA THR A 66 -12.85 1.30 -6.02
C THR A 66 -11.96 2.28 -6.79
N PHE A 67 -11.04 1.76 -7.61
CA PHE A 67 -10.18 2.60 -8.45
C PHE A 67 -10.98 3.35 -9.53
N MET A 68 -11.99 2.73 -10.14
CA MET A 68 -12.88 3.41 -11.10
C MET A 68 -13.64 4.56 -10.43
N LYS A 69 -14.13 4.38 -9.20
CA LYS A 69 -14.77 5.46 -8.43
C LYS A 69 -13.82 6.62 -8.17
N TRP A 70 -12.60 6.34 -7.72
CA TRP A 70 -11.59 7.39 -7.50
C TRP A 70 -11.20 8.11 -8.79
N GLN A 71 -11.10 7.40 -9.91
CA GLN A 71 -10.79 8.02 -11.20
C GLN A 71 -11.91 8.95 -11.68
N ASN A 72 -13.16 8.58 -11.43
CA ASN A 72 -14.33 9.36 -11.83
C ASN A 72 -14.64 10.52 -10.87
N ASP A 73 -14.12 10.49 -9.65
CA ASP A 73 -14.21 11.57 -8.68
C ASP A 73 -12.98 12.50 -8.79
N LYS A 74 -13.17 13.66 -9.42
CA LYS A 74 -12.11 14.65 -9.61
C LYS A 74 -11.51 15.15 -8.29
N ASN A 75 -12.29 15.22 -7.21
CA ASN A 75 -11.80 15.68 -5.92
C ASN A 75 -10.93 14.61 -5.28
N ALA A 76 -11.40 13.36 -5.26
CA ALA A 76 -10.62 12.24 -4.75
C ALA A 76 -9.30 12.06 -5.52
N LEU A 77 -9.36 12.18 -6.85
CA LEU A 77 -8.16 12.10 -7.70
C LEU A 77 -7.19 13.25 -7.42
N PHE A 78 -7.69 14.48 -7.23
CA PHE A 78 -6.86 15.64 -6.89
C PHE A 78 -6.18 15.48 -5.52
N GLU A 79 -6.91 15.01 -4.51
CA GLU A 79 -6.38 14.75 -3.17
C GLU A 79 -5.30 13.66 -3.16
N LEU A 80 -5.54 12.56 -3.89
CA LEU A 80 -4.56 11.49 -4.08
C LEU A 80 -3.29 12.03 -4.73
N ASN A 81 -3.42 12.76 -5.84
CA ASN A 81 -2.27 13.33 -6.56
C ASN A 81 -1.48 14.33 -5.72
N ASN A 82 -2.15 15.17 -4.93
CA ASN A 82 -1.49 16.12 -4.03
C ASN A 82 -0.74 15.41 -2.89
N SER A 83 -1.27 14.29 -2.41
CA SER A 83 -0.59 13.51 -1.37
C SER A 83 0.63 12.78 -1.94
N ILE A 84 0.53 12.23 -3.16
CA ILE A 84 1.65 11.60 -3.86
C ILE A 84 2.75 12.62 -4.19
N SER A 85 2.40 13.84 -4.63
CA SER A 85 3.40 14.87 -4.92
C SER A 85 4.17 15.29 -3.65
N LYS A 86 3.52 15.32 -2.49
CA LYS A 86 4.18 15.56 -1.21
C LYS A 86 5.16 14.43 -0.86
N LEU A 87 4.77 13.17 -1.05
CA LEU A 87 5.65 12.02 -0.81
C LEU A 87 6.94 12.10 -1.66
N ALA A 88 6.82 12.45 -2.94
CA ALA A 88 7.96 12.60 -3.84
C ALA A 88 8.93 13.74 -3.43
N ASN A 89 8.46 14.72 -2.64
CA ASN A 89 9.28 15.82 -2.14
C ASN A 89 9.96 15.53 -0.79
N VAL A 90 9.59 14.43 -0.11
CA VAL A 90 10.20 14.00 1.16
C VAL A 90 11.50 13.21 0.92
N GLU A 91 11.76 12.78 -0.31
CA GLU A 91 12.97 12.04 -0.70
C GLU A 91 14.11 12.94 -1.25
N LYS A 92 14.16 14.23 -0.89
CA LYS A 92 15.28 15.14 -1.20
C LYS A 92 16.01 15.66 0.04
#